data_AF-A0A9X7GT85-F1
#
_entry.id   AF-A0A9X7GT85-F1
#
_cell.length_a   1.000
_cell.length_b   1.000
_cell.length_c   1.000
_cell.angle_alpha   90.00
_cell.angle_beta   90.00
_cell.angle_gamma   90.00
#
_symmetry.space_group_name_H-M   'P 1'
#
loop_
_entity.id
_entity.type
_entity.pdbx_description
1 polymer ?
#
loop_
_entity_poly.entity_id
_entity_poly.type
_entity_poly.pdbx_seq_one_letter_code
_entity_poly.pdbx_strand_id
1 'polypeptide(L)'
;ERTFHDLPIQGKKVVYVINNRKMFCHHAQCHRKTFAEQFSFLPYKAKKSTRLEQEIMKIAKNVSSLVAEKILNRGITKVGKSTICSLLKKTIKIDKAHVKRVCIDDFALKKRHTYGTI
;
A
#
# COMPACT_ATOMS: atom_id res chain seq x y z
N GLU A 1 -20.34 1.85 -8.79
CA GLU A 1 -19.57 2.97 -8.22
C GLU A 1 -18.30 2.46 -7.54
N ARG A 2 -17.18 3.16 -7.70
CA ARG A 2 -15.89 2.84 -7.06
C ARG A 2 -15.34 4.11 -6.41
N THR A 3 -14.88 3.98 -5.17
CA THR A 3 -14.29 5.07 -4.39
C THR A 3 -12.81 4.82 -4.10
N PHE A 4 -11.99 5.86 -4.19
CA PHE A 4 -10.57 5.82 -3.83
C PHE A 4 -10.05 7.18 -3.35
N HIS A 5 -9.01 7.14 -2.52
CA HIS A 5 -8.29 8.33 -2.04
C HIS A 5 -7.17 8.73 -2.99
N ASP A 6 -6.89 10.02 -3.03
CA ASP A 6 -5.80 10.56 -3.82
C ASP A 6 -5.09 11.71 -3.09
N LEU A 7 -4.05 12.27 -3.70
CA LEU A 7 -3.34 13.42 -3.15
C LEU A 7 -4.29 14.59 -2.88
N PRO A 8 -4.03 15.37 -1.81
CA PRO A 8 -4.87 16.50 -1.45
C PRO A 8 -4.87 17.56 -2.55
N ILE A 9 -6.00 18.25 -2.69
CA ILE A 9 -6.16 19.42 -3.56
C ILE A 9 -6.34 20.62 -2.66
N GLN A 10 -5.47 21.63 -2.79
CA GLN A 10 -5.50 22.84 -1.97
C GLN A 10 -5.53 22.54 -0.46
N GLY A 11 -4.73 21.58 -0.01
CA GLY A 11 -4.66 21.16 1.40
C GLY A 11 -5.86 20.36 1.90
N LYS A 12 -6.87 20.10 1.07
CA LYS A 12 -8.03 19.29 1.42
C LYS A 12 -7.85 17.85 0.94
N LYS A 13 -8.12 16.89 1.82
CA LYS A 13 -8.09 15.46 1.48
C LYS A 13 -9.17 15.15 0.46
N VAL A 14 -8.83 14.40 -0.59
CA VAL A 14 -9.73 14.12 -1.70
C VAL A 14 -10.13 12.65 -1.72
N VAL A 15 -11.40 12.41 -2.03
CA VAL A 15 -11.95 11.10 -2.37
C VAL A 15 -12.59 11.22 -3.74
N TYR A 16 -12.13 10.42 -4.68
CA TYR A 16 -12.76 10.29 -5.98
C TYR A 16 -13.83 9.23 -5.95
N VAL A 17 -14.95 9.54 -6.58
CA VAL A 17 -16.05 8.63 -6.86
C VAL A 17 -16.12 8.47 -8.37
N ILE A 18 -15.90 7.25 -8.86
CA ILE A 18 -15.91 6.97 -10.30
C ILE A 18 -16.95 5.90 -10.63
N ASN A 19 -17.59 6.10 -11.78
CA ASN A 19 -18.51 5.14 -12.38
C ASN A 19 -17.77 4.34 -13.44
N ASN A 20 -17.24 3.17 -13.03
CA ASN A 20 -16.60 2.26 -13.97
C ASN A 20 -17.61 1.65 -14.93
N ARG A 21 -17.27 1.64 -16.22
CA ARG A 21 -18.01 0.87 -17.20
C ARG A 21 -17.81 -0.62 -16.96
N LYS A 22 -18.91 -1.38 -17.05
CA LYS A 22 -18.89 -2.84 -17.12
C LYS A 22 -19.08 -3.24 -18.59
N MET A 23 -18.18 -4.08 -19.09
CA MET A 23 -18.19 -4.55 -20.48
C MET A 23 -18.40 -6.07 -20.46
N PHE A 24 -19.14 -6.58 -21.44
CA PHE A 24 -19.48 -8.00 -21.53
C PHE A 24 -18.94 -8.60 -22.83
N CYS A 25 -18.26 -9.75 -22.75
CA CYS A 25 -17.94 -10.57 -23.93
C CYS A 25 -19.10 -11.54 -24.18
N HIS A 26 -19.69 -11.47 -25.37
CA HIS A 26 -20.78 -12.35 -25.79
C HIS A 26 -20.31 -13.61 -26.54
N HIS A 27 -19.01 -13.73 -26.82
CA HIS A 27 -18.47 -14.88 -27.52
C HIS A 27 -18.53 -16.15 -26.65
N ALA A 28 -19.01 -17.26 -27.23
CA ALA A 28 -19.26 -18.50 -26.49
C ALA A 28 -18.00 -19.11 -25.86
N GLN A 29 -16.84 -18.97 -26.51
CA GLN A 29 -15.56 -19.53 -26.06
C GLN A 29 -14.77 -18.59 -25.13
N CYS A 30 -15.29 -17.40 -24.79
CA CYS A 30 -14.64 -16.48 -23.86
C CYS A 30 -14.57 -17.09 -22.45
N HIS A 31 -13.36 -17.36 -21.93
CA HIS A 31 -13.15 -17.78 -20.54
C HIS A 31 -13.60 -16.71 -19.52
N ARG A 32 -13.53 -15.42 -19.89
CA ARG A 32 -13.98 -14.32 -19.04
C ARG A 32 -15.04 -13.51 -19.79
N LYS A 33 -16.27 -13.50 -19.25
CA LYS A 33 -17.41 -12.82 -19.88
C LYS A 33 -17.62 -11.39 -19.41
N THR A 34 -17.04 -10.99 -18.28
CA THR A 34 -17.24 -9.65 -17.71
C THR A 34 -15.92 -8.96 -17.42
N PHE A 35 -15.81 -7.73 -17.89
CA PHE A 35 -14.68 -6.85 -17.73
C PHE A 35 -15.15 -5.55 -17.08
N ALA A 36 -14.26 -4.95 -16.31
CA ALA A 36 -14.46 -3.60 -15.80
C ALA A 36 -13.39 -2.72 -16.43
N GLU A 37 -13.75 -1.47 -16.73
CA GLU A 37 -12.82 -0.44 -17.14
C GLU A 37 -11.63 -0.37 -16.17
N GLN A 38 -10.42 -0.32 -16.75
CA GLN A 38 -9.17 -0.30 -16.02
C GLN A 38 -8.51 1.08 -16.15
N PHE A 39 -7.82 1.50 -15.10
CA PHE A 39 -7.15 2.79 -15.05
C PHE A 39 -5.68 2.57 -14.68
N SER A 40 -4.76 3.17 -15.45
CA SER A 40 -3.32 3.06 -15.20
C SER A 40 -2.91 3.62 -13.83
N PHE A 41 -3.59 4.67 -13.38
CA PHE A 41 -3.34 5.34 -12.09
C PHE A 41 -4.03 4.68 -10.88
N LEU A 42 -4.86 3.65 -11.10
CA LEU A 42 -5.66 3.02 -10.04
C LEU A 42 -5.71 1.49 -10.20
N PRO A 43 -4.78 0.77 -9.57
CA PRO A 43 -4.67 -0.69 -9.69
C PRO A 43 -5.96 -1.41 -9.32
N TYR A 44 -6.10 -2.66 -9.77
CA TYR A 44 -7.30 -3.46 -9.52
C TYR A 44 -7.58 -3.56 -8.01
N LYS A 45 -8.83 -3.26 -7.60
CA LYS A 45 -9.29 -3.22 -6.20
C LYS A 45 -8.56 -2.23 -5.27
N ALA A 46 -7.63 -1.42 -5.76
CA ALA A 46 -6.96 -0.40 -4.96
C ALA A 46 -7.96 0.65 -4.44
N LYS A 47 -7.71 1.12 -3.21
CA LYS A 47 -8.45 2.19 -2.52
C LYS A 47 -7.68 3.50 -2.49
N LYS A 48 -6.48 3.53 -3.06
CA LYS A 48 -5.58 4.68 -3.17
C LYS A 48 -5.06 4.71 -4.60
N SER A 49 -4.87 5.90 -5.16
CA SER A 49 -4.18 6.05 -6.44
C SER A 49 -2.72 5.59 -6.31
N THR A 50 -2.12 5.19 -7.43
CA THR A 50 -0.69 4.83 -7.49
C THR A 50 0.18 5.98 -6.98
N ARG A 51 -0.14 7.22 -7.38
CA ARG A 51 0.61 8.42 -6.95
C ARG A 51 0.51 8.68 -5.44
N LEU A 52 -0.67 8.44 -4.84
CA LEU A 52 -0.83 8.56 -3.39
C LEU A 52 -0.01 7.49 -2.65
N GLU A 53 -0.03 6.24 -3.14
CA GLU A 53 0.79 5.17 -2.54
C GLU A 53 2.29 5.49 -2.64
N GLN A 54 2.75 6.04 -3.77
CA GLN A 54 4.13 6.48 -3.94
C GLN A 54 4.52 7.58 -2.94
N GLU A 55 3.65 8.55 -2.68
CA GLU A 55 3.94 9.62 -1.71
C GLU A 55 3.95 9.11 -0.27
N ILE A 56 3.02 8.20 0.09
CA ILE A 56 3.05 7.50 1.38
C ILE A 56 4.39 6.79 1.57
N MET A 57 4.85 6.08 0.54
CA MET A 57 6.11 5.34 0.56
C MET A 57 7.32 6.26 0.67
N LYS A 58 7.32 7.39 -0.04
CA LYS A 58 8.39 8.39 0.03
C LYS A 58 8.57 8.92 1.44
N ILE A 59 7.48 9.27 2.13
CA ILE A 59 7.53 9.74 3.52
C ILE A 59 7.94 8.59 4.45
N ALA A 60 7.31 7.43 4.31
CA ALA A 60 7.53 6.30 5.20
C ALA A 60 8.94 5.69 5.16
N LYS A 61 9.70 5.90 4.08
CA LYS A 61 11.10 5.49 3.99
C LYS A 61 12.04 6.34 4.85
N ASN A 62 11.68 7.59 5.14
CA ASN A 62 12.56 8.56 5.80
C ASN A 62 12.27 8.72 7.30
N VAL A 63 11.14 8.20 7.79
CA VAL A 63 10.72 8.36 9.19
C VAL A 63 10.11 7.07 9.73
N SER A 64 9.99 6.97 11.06
CA SER A 64 9.32 5.81 11.67
C SER A 64 7.84 5.71 11.23
N SER A 65 7.30 4.50 11.19
CA SER A 65 5.90 4.26 10.78
C SER A 65 4.86 5.06 11.58
N LEU A 66 5.12 5.32 12.87
CA LEU A 66 4.27 6.15 13.74
C LEU A 66 4.35 7.64 13.37
N VAL A 67 5.54 8.13 13.02
CA VAL A 67 5.73 9.53 12.59
C VAL A 67 5.13 9.73 11.20
N ALA A 68 5.36 8.79 10.27
CA ALA A 68 4.77 8.80 8.94
C ALA A 68 3.23 8.86 9.02
N GLU A 69 2.63 8.02 9.87
CA GLU A 69 1.18 8.04 10.12
C GLU A 69 0.69 9.42 10.56
N LYS A 70 1.36 10.06 11.53
CA LYS A 70 1.00 11.40 11.99
C LYS A 70 1.10 12.45 10.88
N ILE A 71 2.19 12.44 10.11
CA ILE A 71 2.41 13.38 8.99
C ILE A 71 1.33 13.21 7.93
N LEU A 72 1.12 11.96 7.48
CA LEU A 72 0.15 11.62 6.45
C LEU A 72 -1.28 11.98 6.88
N ASN A 73 -1.65 11.65 8.13
CA ASN A 73 -2.98 11.94 8.67
C ASN A 73 -3.24 13.43 8.87
N ARG A 74 -2.21 14.27 9.01
CA ARG A 74 -2.38 15.73 9.10
C ARG A 74 -2.73 16.36 7.76
N GLY A 75 -2.02 16.00 6.68
CA GLY A 75 -2.15 16.72 5.40
C GLY A 75 -2.58 15.90 4.19
N ILE A 76 -2.17 14.63 4.09
CA ILE A 76 -2.17 13.91 2.82
C ILE A 76 -3.35 12.94 2.72
N THR A 77 -3.44 11.98 3.64
CA THR A 77 -4.48 10.94 3.61
C THR A 77 -4.67 10.31 4.98
N LYS A 78 -5.86 9.77 5.24
CA LYS A 78 -6.07 8.87 6.37
C LYS A 78 -5.39 7.53 6.09
N VAL A 79 -4.45 7.13 6.95
CA VAL A 79 -3.71 5.87 6.85
C VAL A 79 -3.24 5.44 8.22
N GLY A 80 -3.30 4.13 8.48
CA GLY A 80 -2.81 3.54 9.74
C GLY A 80 -1.37 3.07 9.64
N LYS A 81 -0.65 3.03 10.77
CA LYS A 81 0.71 2.43 10.88
C LYS A 81 0.83 1.08 10.18
N SER A 82 -0.12 0.18 10.41
CA SER A 82 -0.12 -1.18 9.82
C SER A 82 -0.16 -1.15 8.29
N THR A 83 -0.92 -0.22 7.72
CA THR A 83 -1.02 -0.03 6.27
C THR A 83 0.32 0.45 5.71
N ILE A 84 0.97 1.40 6.38
CA ILE A 84 2.29 1.90 6.00
C ILE A 84 3.32 0.75 6.00
N CYS A 85 3.37 -0.04 7.07
CA CYS A 85 4.27 -1.19 7.15
C CYS A 85 3.99 -2.23 6.06
N SER A 86 2.72 -2.48 5.72
CA SER A 86 2.34 -3.40 4.63
C SER A 86 2.82 -2.89 3.27
N LEU A 87 2.68 -1.60 3.00
CA LEU A 87 3.16 -0.97 1.76
C LEU A 87 4.69 -1.04 1.65
N LEU A 88 5.41 -0.74 2.75
CA LEU A 88 6.86 -0.86 2.81
C LEU A 88 7.32 -2.29 2.50
N LYS A 89 6.71 -3.29 3.14
CA LYS A 89 7.03 -4.71 2.92
C LYS A 89 6.79 -5.18 1.48
N LYS A 90 5.70 -4.74 0.85
CA LYS A 90 5.41 -5.09 -0.56
C LYS A 90 6.46 -4.59 -1.54
N THR A 91 7.17 -3.52 -1.19
CA THR A 91 8.17 -2.90 -2.06
C THR A 91 9.51 -3.63 -2.00
N ILE A 92 9.81 -4.31 -0.88
CA ILE A 92 11.05 -5.06 -0.71
C ILE A 92 10.89 -6.40 -1.42
N LYS A 93 11.55 -6.56 -2.58
CA LYS A 93 11.68 -7.84 -3.26
C LYS A 93 13.00 -8.47 -2.84
N ILE A 94 12.93 -9.45 -1.95
CA ILE A 94 14.08 -10.30 -1.60
C ILE A 94 14.01 -11.52 -2.51
N ASP A 95 15.07 -11.77 -3.25
CA ASP A 95 15.21 -13.02 -3.98
C ASP A 95 15.54 -14.15 -3.01
N LYS A 96 14.49 -14.83 -2.56
CA LYS A 96 14.58 -15.89 -1.56
C LYS A 96 15.36 -17.12 -2.06
N ALA A 97 15.46 -17.33 -3.38
CA ALA A 97 16.15 -18.50 -3.92
C ALA A 97 17.66 -18.44 -3.71
N HIS A 98 18.23 -17.24 -3.60
CA HIS A 98 19.67 -17.03 -3.47
C HIS A 98 20.11 -16.62 -2.05
N VAL A 99 19.18 -16.57 -1.08
CA VAL A 99 19.53 -16.30 0.32
C VAL A 99 20.23 -17.53 0.91
N LYS A 100 21.56 -17.47 1.04
CA LYS A 100 22.38 -18.56 1.60
C LYS A 100 22.46 -18.54 3.12
N ARG A 101 22.39 -17.35 3.74
CA ARG A 101 22.55 -17.15 5.19
C ARG A 101 21.63 -16.02 5.65
N VAL A 102 21.05 -16.19 6.84
CA VAL A 102 20.28 -15.18 7.55
C VAL A 102 20.93 -15.01 8.92
N CYS A 103 21.33 -13.79 9.25
CA CYS A 103 21.88 -13.45 10.56
C CYS A 103 20.80 -12.76 11.39
N ILE A 104 20.79 -13.03 12.69
CA ILE A 104 19.94 -12.35 13.67
C ILE A 104 20.84 -11.31 14.34
N ASP A 105 20.43 -10.04 14.28
CA ASP A 105 21.19 -8.92 14.85
C ASP A 105 21.01 -8.90 16.38
N ASP A 106 19.78 -8.68 16.84
CA ASP A 106 19.43 -8.74 18.26
C ASP A 106 17.97 -9.23 18.44
N PHE A 107 17.73 -10.08 19.45
CA PHE A 107 16.39 -10.53 19.82
C PHE A 107 16.16 -10.37 21.33
N ALA A 108 14.98 -9.87 21.70
CA ALA A 108 14.55 -9.77 23.11
C ALA A 108 13.20 -10.43 23.30
N LEU A 109 13.12 -11.35 24.26
CA LEU A 109 11.86 -12.00 24.68
C LEU A 109 10.89 -10.98 25.27
N LYS A 110 11.42 -9.99 25.99
CA LYS A 110 10.68 -8.85 26.52
C LYS A 110 11.54 -7.59 26.44
N LYS A 111 11.09 -6.64 25.62
CA LYS A 111 11.81 -5.38 25.36
C LYS A 111 12.12 -4.68 26.70
N ARG A 112 13.40 -4.35 26.96
CA ARG A 112 13.92 -3.76 28.21
C ARG A 112 13.86 -4.63 29.48
N HIS A 113 13.64 -5.93 29.36
CA HIS A 113 13.66 -6.82 30.52
C HIS A 113 14.62 -7.99 30.35
N THR A 114 14.43 -8.78 29.29
CA THR A 114 15.21 -10.01 29.09
C THR A 114 15.56 -10.11 27.62
N TYR A 115 16.85 -9.94 27.35
CA TYR A 115 17.44 -10.25 26.05
C TYR A 115 17.76 -11.74 26.04
N GLY A 116 17.27 -12.44 25.03
CA GLY A 116 17.59 -13.86 24.86
C GLY A 116 18.88 -13.96 24.07
N THR A 117 19.85 -14.71 24.58
CA THR A 117 21.01 -15.14 23.80
C THR A 117 20.63 -16.39 23.00
N ILE A 118 21.06 -16.45 21.73
CA ILE A 118 20.89 -17.60 20.83
C ILE A 118 22.16 -18.45 20.88
#